data_AF-A0A653J8G6-F1
#
_entry.id   AF-A0A653J8G6-F1
#
_cell.length_a   1.000
_cell.length_b   1.000
_cell.length_c   1.000
_cell.angle_alpha   90.00
_cell.angle_beta   90.00
_cell.angle_gamma   90.00
#
_symmetry.space_group_name_H-M   'P 1'
#
loop_
_entity.id
_entity.type
_entity.pdbx_description
1 polymer ?
#
loop_
_entity_poly.entity_id
_entity_poly.type
_entity_poly.pdbx_seq_one_letter_code
_entity_poly.pdbx_strand_id
1 'polypeptide(L)' 'MLTMEPGPDIALYHDRQIAILERRDWADWLDPSVPAKSILRPLPAGSLDVVRVG' A
#
# COMPACT_ATOMS: atom_id res chain seq x y z
N MET A 1 3.44 -5.33 11.08
CA MET A 1 2.64 -4.80 9.95
C MET A 1 3.24 -5.34 8.65
N LEU A 2 2.42 -5.76 7.69
CA LEU A 2 2.89 -6.30 6.42
C LEU A 2 3.51 -5.19 5.57
N THR A 3 4.57 -5.52 4.83
CA THR A 3 5.28 -4.56 3.98
C THR A 3 5.55 -5.11 2.60
N MET A 4 5.84 -4.23 1.67
CA MET A 4 6.18 -4.53 0.28
C MET A 4 7.18 -3.50 -0.26
N GLU A 5 7.60 -3.69 -1.52
CA GLU A 5 8.32 -2.66 -2.27
C GLU A 5 7.53 -1.34 -2.29
N PRO A 6 8.22 -0.19 -2.19
CA PRO A 6 7.57 1.10 -2.05
C PRO A 6 6.85 1.54 -3.32
N GLY A 7 5.71 2.22 -3.15
CA GLY A 7 5.04 2.93 -4.22
C GLY A 7 5.76 4.24 -4.56
N PRO A 8 5.37 4.89 -5.66
CA PRO A 8 6.06 6.09 -6.17
C PRO A 8 6.16 7.22 -5.15
N ASP A 9 5.16 7.39 -4.28
CA ASP A 9 5.13 8.47 -3.28
C ASP A 9 6.06 8.19 -2.07
N ILE A 10 6.48 6.93 -1.85
CA ILE A 10 7.33 6.51 -0.71
C ILE A 10 8.76 6.17 -1.15
N ALA A 11 8.95 5.74 -2.40
CA ALA A 11 10.22 5.22 -2.91
C ALA A 11 11.38 6.22 -2.81
N LEU A 12 11.10 7.52 -2.72
CA LEU A 12 12.11 8.57 -2.54
C LEU A 12 12.67 8.64 -1.11
N TYR A 13 12.01 8.02 -0.13
CA TYR A 13 12.32 8.14 1.30
C TYR A 13 12.70 6.81 1.94
N HIS A 14 12.12 5.70 1.47
CA HIS A 14 12.28 4.38 2.09
C HIS A 14 12.27 3.25 1.05
N ASP A 15 13.06 2.21 1.32
CA ASP A 15 13.14 0.99 0.50
C ASP A 15 11.98 0.00 0.76
N ARG A 16 11.16 0.25 1.77
CA ARG A 16 10.00 -0.58 2.13
C ARG A 16 8.83 0.28 2.56
N GLN A 17 7.64 -0.07 2.10
CA GLN A 17 6.38 0.53 2.54
C GLN A 17 5.50 -0.48 3.26
N ILE A 18 4.59 0.04 4.08
CA ILE A 18 3.44 -0.71 4.59
C ILE A 18 2.50 -1.00 3.43
N ALA A 19 1.92 -2.20 3.38
CA ALA A 19 0.86 -2.50 2.43
C ALA A 19 -0.41 -1.72 2.79
N ILE A 20 -0.82 -0.78 1.92
CA ILE A 20 -2.03 0.01 2.08
C ILE A 20 -3.11 -0.56 1.16
N LEU A 21 -4.29 -0.85 1.70
CA LEU A 21 -5.43 -1.34 0.95
C LEU A 21 -6.42 -0.22 0.65
N GLU A 22 -6.89 -0.16 -0.59
CA GLU A 22 -8.04 0.67 -0.93
C GLU A 22 -9.28 0.18 -0.16
N ARG A 23 -10.19 1.10 0.18
CA ARG A 23 -11.41 0.78 0.96
C ARG A 23 -12.22 -0.37 0.36
N ARG A 24 -12.28 -0.45 -0.98
CA ARG A 24 -13.00 -1.49 -1.70
C ARG A 24 -12.43 -2.91 -1.50
N ASP A 25 -11.14 -3.02 -1.17
CA ASP A 25 -10.42 -4.29 -1.05
C ASP A 25 -10.35 -4.78 0.41
N TRP A 26 -10.98 -4.09 1.36
CA TRP A 26 -10.91 -4.44 2.79
C TRP A 26 -11.60 -5.76 3.13
N ALA A 27 -12.74 -6.05 2.50
CA ALA A 27 -13.44 -7.32 2.72
C ALA A 27 -12.63 -8.48 2.12
N ASP A 28 -12.12 -8.29 0.90
CA ASP A 28 -11.29 -9.25 0.18
C ASP A 28 -10.01 -9.61 0.96
N TRP A 29 -9.44 -8.68 1.73
CA TRP A 29 -8.30 -8.97 2.61
C TRP A 29 -8.60 -10.00 3.70
N LEU A 30 -9.85 -10.04 4.19
CA LEU A 30 -10.27 -10.95 5.24
C LEU A 30 -10.82 -12.28 4.68
N ASP A 31 -11.05 -12.35 3.37
CA ASP A 31 -11.52 -13.56 2.69
C ASP A 31 -10.34 -14.47 2.31
N PRO A 32 -10.17 -15.65 2.95
CA PRO A 32 -9.06 -16.56 2.65
C PRO A 32 -9.13 -17.19 1.25
N SER A 33 -10.27 -17.07 0.55
CA SER A 33 -10.40 -17.51 -0.84
C SER A 33 -9.80 -16.52 -1.83
N VAL A 34 -9.57 -15.26 -1.43
CA VAL A 34 -8.96 -14.24 -2.27
C VAL A 34 -7.43 -14.30 -2.14
N PRO A 35 -6.67 -14.51 -3.22
CA PRO A 35 -5.22 -14.50 -3.15
C PRO A 35 -4.69 -13.12 -2.78
N ALA A 36 -3.94 -12.98 -1.68
CA ALA A 36 -3.43 -11.68 -1.23
C ALA A 36 -2.68 -10.87 -2.32
N LYS A 37 -2.00 -11.55 -3.27
CA LYS A 37 -1.31 -10.91 -4.39
C LYS A 37 -2.23 -10.15 -5.36
N SER A 38 -3.54 -10.42 -5.38
CA SER A 38 -4.48 -9.68 -6.23
C SER A 38 -4.86 -8.30 -5.67
N ILE A 39 -4.69 -8.10 -4.36
CA ILE A 39 -5.07 -6.86 -3.66
C ILE A 39 -3.88 -6.11 -3.06
N LEU A 40 -2.76 -6.80 -2.75
CA LEU A 40 -1.53 -6.17 -2.28
C LEU A 40 -0.71 -5.62 -3.47
N ARG A 41 -0.94 -4.36 -3.81
CA ARG A 41 -0.27 -3.65 -4.91
C ARG A 41 0.10 -2.22 -4.51
N PRO A 42 1.13 -1.61 -5.14
CA PRO A 42 1.43 -0.21 -4.89
C PRO A 42 0.25 0.67 -5.29
N LEU A 43 0.01 1.73 -4.52
CA LEU A 43 -0.94 2.76 -4.89
C LEU A 43 -0.41 3.58 -6.08
N PRO A 44 -1.29 4.13 -6.94
CA PRO A 44 -0.89 5.09 -7.96
C PRO A 44 -0.18 6.31 -7.36
N ALA A 45 0.66 6.98 -8.15
CA ALA A 45 1.30 8.23 -7.71
C ALA A 45 0.27 9.30 -7.34
N GLY A 46 0.58 10.09 -6.32
CA GLY A 46 -0.31 11.11 -5.76
C GLY A 46 -1.45 10.56 -4.91
N SER A 47 -1.40 9.28 -4.52
CA SER A 47 -2.39 8.71 -3.60
C SER A 47 -2.13 9.10 -2.15
N LEU A 48 -0.88 9.42 -1.82
CA LEU A 48 -0.48 9.86 -0.49
C LEU A 48 -0.10 11.34 -0.51
N ASP A 49 -0.64 12.09 0.45
CA ASP A 49 -0.22 13.46 0.70
C ASP A 49 1.04 13.45 1.58
N VAL A 50 2.19 13.74 0.97
CA VAL A 50 3.48 13.73 1.64
C VAL A 50 3.77 15.12 2.21
N VAL A 51 3.70 15.25 3.54
CA VAL A 51 3.92 16.52 4.24
C VAL A 51 5.23 16.46 5.03
N ARG A 52 6.11 17.44 4.81
CA ARG A 52 7.30 17.65 5.66
C ARG A 52 6.86 18.32 6.96
N VAL A 53 7.19 17.69 8.08
CA VAL A 53 6.98 18.23 9.42
C VAL A 53 8.30 18.72 10.02
N GLY A 54 8.27 19.84 10.74
CA GLY A 54 9.42 20.50 11.36
C GLY A 54 8.99 21.59 12.33
#